data_AF-A0A539DGX5-F1
#
_entry.id   AF-A0A539DGX5-F1
#
_cell.length_a   1.000
_cell.length_b   1.000
_cell.length_c   1.000
_cell.angle_alpha   90.00
_cell.angle_beta   90.00
_cell.angle_gamma   90.00
#
_symmetry.space_group_name_H-M   'P 1'
#
loop_
_entity.id
_entity.type
_entity.pdbx_description
1 polymer ?
#
loop_
_entity_poly.entity_id
_entity_poly.type
_entity_poly.pdbx_seq_one_letter_code
_entity_poly.pdbx_strand_id
1 'polypeptide(L)'
;MSGWPILSLMTFLPAAGALLILAARWSSSGQHAGHDTGVKWIAFIVTLATLALNLVALSQFDAHQPGFQLVERVPWGAGLEYHMGVDQMSMALLLLTNFLMPLCILASWSIEKQVSAYMMLFLALQTLMQGVFAAMDIVLFYVFFEGGLIPMFILIGVWGGKNRVYAAFKFFLYTLIGSVLMLVALILMAIMAKTTSIPEITAFAQQGRSTPGCRMRT
;
A
#
# COMPACT_ATOMS: atom_id res chain seq x y z
N MET A 1 5.26 -6.01 23.34
CA MET A 1 4.89 -4.67 23.84
C MET A 1 3.75 -4.19 22.97
N SER A 2 2.52 -4.21 23.49
CA SER A 2 1.32 -3.77 22.77
C SER A 2 1.33 -2.24 22.68
N GLY A 3 2.16 -1.72 21.77
CA GLY A 3 2.05 -0.35 21.30
C GLY A 3 0.73 -0.18 20.57
N TRP A 4 0.24 1.06 20.53
CA TRP A 4 -0.90 1.43 19.70
C TRP A 4 -0.63 1.01 18.24
N PRO A 5 -1.54 0.27 17.55
CA PRO A 5 -1.31 -0.23 16.20
C PRO A 5 -1.45 0.90 15.16
N ILE A 6 -0.51 1.84 15.20
CA ILE A 6 -0.55 3.08 14.43
C ILE A 6 -0.35 2.83 12.94
N LEU A 7 0.44 1.82 12.57
CA LEU A 7 0.68 1.46 11.17
C LEU A 7 -0.52 0.79 10.55
N SER A 8 -1.13 -0.16 11.25
CA SER A 8 -2.38 -0.75 10.79
C SER A 8 -3.48 0.32 10.68
N LEU A 9 -3.60 1.21 11.67
CA LEU A 9 -4.58 2.29 11.62
C LEU A 9 -4.35 3.22 10.42
N MET A 10 -3.11 3.66 10.19
CA MET A 10 -2.76 4.53 9.07
C MET A 10 -3.00 3.85 7.71
N THR A 11 -2.70 2.56 7.61
CA THR A 11 -2.87 1.78 6.38
C THR A 11 -4.34 1.55 6.04
N PHE A 12 -5.17 1.21 7.04
CA PHE A 12 -6.58 0.85 6.82
C PHE A 12 -7.56 2.02 6.93
N LEU A 13 -7.15 3.20 7.43
CA LEU A 13 -8.02 4.37 7.52
C LEU A 13 -8.58 4.81 6.15
N PRO A 14 -7.79 4.88 5.05
CA PRO A 14 -8.34 5.17 3.73
C PRO A 14 -9.33 4.11 3.26
N ALA A 15 -9.06 2.82 3.47
CA ALA A 15 -9.99 1.74 3.16
C ALA A 15 -11.31 1.85 3.94
N ALA A 16 -11.26 2.22 5.23
CA ALA A 16 -12.45 2.53 6.01
C ALA A 16 -13.23 3.72 5.41
N GLY A 17 -12.52 4.77 4.97
CA GLY A 17 -13.11 5.88 4.22
C GLY A 17 -13.79 5.45 2.91
N ALA A 18 -13.19 4.52 2.16
CA ALA A 18 -13.79 3.95 0.95
C ALA A 18 -15.08 3.19 1.27
N LEU A 19 -15.09 2.39 2.35
CA LEU A 19 -16.29 1.70 2.83
C LEU A 19 -17.38 2.66 3.29
N LEU A 20 -17.02 3.76 3.95
CA LEU A 20 -17.96 4.82 4.33
C LEU A 20 -18.62 5.45 3.09
N ILE A 21 -17.85 5.72 2.03
CA ILE A 21 -18.39 6.23 0.76
C ILE A 21 -19.32 5.18 0.13
N LEU A 22 -18.97 3.90 0.17
CA LEU A 22 -19.81 2.82 -0.34
C LEU A 22 -21.14 2.71 0.42
N ALA A 23 -21.10 2.77 1.75
CA ALA A 23 -22.29 2.76 2.60
C ALA A 23 -23.17 4.00 2.35
N ALA A 24 -22.56 5.18 2.24
CA ALA A 24 -23.26 6.43 1.91
C ALA A 24 -23.90 6.39 0.52
N ARG A 25 -23.31 5.66 -0.44
CA ARG A 25 -23.89 5.43 -1.76
C ARG A 25 -25.08 4.45 -1.68
N TRP A 26 -24.95 3.35 -0.94
CA TRP A 26 -26.01 2.35 -0.84
C TRP A 26 -27.26 2.88 -0.14
N SER A 27 -27.08 3.71 0.90
CA SER A 27 -28.18 4.36 1.60
C SER A 27 -28.89 5.45 0.80
N SER A 28 -28.25 6.01 -0.24
CA SER A 28 -28.72 7.20 -0.94
C SER A 28 -29.09 6.90 -2.40
N SER A 29 -29.77 5.77 -2.64
CA SER A 29 -30.12 5.27 -3.98
C SER A 29 -30.98 6.21 -4.87
N GLY A 30 -31.26 7.45 -4.45
CA GLY A 30 -31.80 8.51 -5.28
C GLY A 30 -30.73 9.54 -5.64
N GLN A 31 -30.39 9.64 -6.93
CA GLN A 31 -29.46 10.63 -7.50
C GLN A 31 -29.85 12.06 -7.10
N HIS A 32 -29.22 12.61 -6.07
CA HIS A 32 -29.30 14.03 -5.73
C HIS A 32 -27.94 14.67 -6.03
N ALA A 33 -27.94 15.75 -6.80
CA ALA A 33 -26.76 16.49 -7.25
C ALA A 33 -25.85 17.03 -6.12
N GLY A 34 -26.27 16.95 -4.85
CA GLY A 34 -25.44 17.30 -3.69
C GLY A 34 -24.58 16.15 -3.11
N HIS A 35 -24.79 14.90 -3.54
CA HIS A 35 -24.08 13.73 -2.99
C HIS A 35 -22.60 13.70 -3.39
N ASP A 36 -22.28 14.14 -4.60
CA ASP A 36 -20.91 14.12 -5.13
C ASP A 36 -19.97 15.04 -4.35
N THR A 37 -20.46 16.21 -3.88
CA THR A 37 -19.68 17.12 -3.05
C THR A 37 -19.40 16.52 -1.66
N GLY A 38 -20.39 15.86 -1.06
CA GLY A 38 -20.22 15.17 0.22
C GLY A 38 -19.16 14.06 0.14
N VAL A 39 -19.18 13.26 -0.93
CA VAL A 39 -18.19 12.20 -1.15
C VAL A 39 -16.77 12.74 -1.34
N LYS A 40 -16.62 13.85 -2.09
CA LYS A 40 -15.33 14.54 -2.26
C LYS A 40 -14.77 15.02 -0.91
N TRP A 41 -15.62 15.62 -0.07
CA TRP A 41 -15.22 16.05 1.28
C TRP A 41 -14.86 14.89 2.20
N ILE A 42 -15.62 13.80 2.19
CA ILE A 42 -15.29 12.59 2.97
C ILE A 42 -13.91 12.08 2.58
N ALA A 43 -13.65 11.92 1.28
CA ALA A 43 -12.36 11.45 0.80
C ALA A 43 -11.23 12.41 1.20
N PHE A 44 -11.42 13.71 1.03
CA PHE A 44 -10.43 14.71 1.43
C PHE A 44 -10.12 14.67 2.94
N ILE A 45 -11.15 14.64 3.80
CA ILE A 45 -10.98 14.56 5.26
C ILE A 45 -10.25 13.28 5.66
N VAL A 46 -10.58 12.14 5.06
CA VAL A 46 -9.90 10.86 5.33
C VAL A 46 -8.42 10.92 4.92
N THR A 47 -8.11 11.49 3.77
CA THR A 47 -6.70 11.65 3.34
C THR A 47 -5.92 12.58 4.27
N LEU A 48 -6.55 13.67 4.74
CA LEU A 48 -5.94 14.60 5.69
C LEU A 48 -5.74 13.96 7.07
N ALA A 49 -6.70 13.17 7.53
CA ALA A 49 -6.57 12.39 8.77
C ALA A 49 -5.45 11.35 8.66
N THR A 50 -5.31 10.70 7.50
CA THR A 50 -4.22 9.73 7.24
C THR A 50 -2.85 10.43 7.23
N LEU A 51 -2.76 11.63 6.64
CA LEU A 51 -1.56 12.46 6.72
C LEU A 51 -1.24 12.88 8.15
N ALA A 52 -2.23 13.27 8.95
CA ALA A 52 -2.02 13.59 10.36
C ALA A 52 -1.51 12.38 11.15
N LEU A 53 -2.06 11.18 10.93
CA LEU A 53 -1.54 9.95 11.54
C LEU A 53 -0.10 9.65 11.12
N ASN A 54 0.25 9.90 9.86
CA ASN A 54 1.61 9.74 9.38
C ASN A 54 2.58 10.71 10.09
N LEU A 55 2.19 11.97 10.29
CA LEU A 55 2.99 12.93 11.06
C LEU A 55 3.17 12.50 12.52
N VAL A 56 2.14 11.91 13.12
CA VAL A 56 2.24 11.34 14.47
C VAL A 56 3.22 10.15 14.47
N ALA A 57 3.12 9.25 13.49
CA ALA A 57 4.07 8.13 13.34
C ALA A 57 5.51 8.63 13.13
N LEU A 58 5.69 9.70 12.35
CA LEU A 58 6.99 10.35 12.14
C LEU A 58 7.56 10.94 13.43
N SER A 59 6.72 11.52 14.28
CA SER A 59 7.17 12.08 15.57
C SER A 59 7.64 11.00 16.56
N GLN A 60 7.17 9.77 16.39
CA GLN A 60 7.58 8.61 17.19
C GLN A 60 8.77 7.85 16.58
N PHE A 61 9.14 8.16 15.34
CA PHE A 61 10.21 7.51 14.62
C PHE A 61 11.57 8.14 14.94
N ASP A 62 12.50 7.33 15.41
CA ASP A 62 13.86 7.77 15.73
C ASP A 62 14.80 7.52 14.55
N ALA A 63 15.11 8.56 13.77
CA ALA A 63 16.00 8.43 12.62
C ALA A 63 17.46 8.08 12.99
N HIS A 64 17.84 8.16 14.26
CA HIS A 64 19.20 7.81 14.71
C HIS A 64 19.36 6.32 15.01
N GLN A 65 18.27 5.55 15.12
CA GLN A 65 18.33 4.12 15.37
C GLN A 65 18.23 3.34 14.05
N PRO A 66 19.30 2.62 13.63
CA PRO A 66 19.25 1.79 12.45
C PRO A 66 18.38 0.56 12.70
N GLY A 67 17.36 0.35 11.87
CA GLY A 67 16.49 -0.83 11.93
C GLY A 67 15.03 -0.51 11.63
N PHE A 68 14.21 -1.55 11.70
CA PHE A 68 12.76 -1.42 11.55
C PHE A 68 12.13 -0.99 12.88
N GLN A 69 11.31 0.05 12.82
CA GLN A 69 10.57 0.60 13.95
C GLN A 69 9.07 0.46 13.72
N LEU A 70 8.30 0.73 14.79
CA LEU A 70 6.84 0.60 14.80
C LEU A 70 6.38 -0.81 14.34
N VAL A 71 7.09 -1.85 14.76
CA VAL A 71 6.84 -3.21 14.30
C VAL A 71 5.56 -3.76 14.89
N GLU A 72 4.65 -4.19 14.01
CA GLU A 72 3.40 -4.86 14.36
C GLU A 72 3.44 -6.29 13.82
N ARG A 73 3.25 -7.28 14.70
CA ARG A 73 3.23 -8.70 14.34
C ARG A 73 1.96 -9.35 14.84
N VAL A 74 1.18 -9.90 13.92
CA VAL A 74 -0.03 -10.68 14.23
C VAL A 74 0.03 -11.98 13.43
N PRO A 75 -0.11 -13.16 14.06
CA PRO A 75 -0.14 -14.42 13.33
C PRO A 75 -1.40 -14.49 12.45
N TRP A 76 -1.21 -14.69 11.16
CA TRP A 76 -2.28 -14.91 10.18
C TRP A 76 -2.15 -16.38 9.75
N GLY A 77 -3.10 -17.24 10.12
CA GLY A 77 -2.98 -18.71 10.01
C GLY A 77 -2.37 -19.27 8.71
N ALA A 78 -1.94 -20.54 8.75
CA ALA A 78 -1.12 -21.23 7.73
C ALA A 78 0.38 -20.86 7.73
N GLY A 79 0.91 -20.42 8.89
CA GLY A 79 2.34 -20.13 9.05
C GLY A 79 2.78 -18.79 8.47
N LEU A 80 1.83 -17.93 8.09
CA LEU A 80 2.07 -16.57 7.65
C LEU A 80 1.99 -15.61 8.85
N GLU A 81 2.73 -14.51 8.78
CA GLU A 81 2.66 -13.48 9.79
C GLU A 81 2.27 -12.16 9.13
N TYR A 82 1.24 -11.49 9.67
CA TYR A 82 1.02 -10.09 9.40
C TYR A 82 2.12 -9.32 10.12
N HIS A 83 3.22 -9.09 9.40
CA HIS A 83 4.40 -8.41 9.89
C HIS A 83 4.52 -7.08 9.14
N MET A 84 4.23 -6.00 9.85
CA MET A 84 4.38 -4.63 9.39
C MET A 84 5.49 -3.94 10.18
N GLY A 85 6.18 -3.00 9.54
CA GLY A 85 7.13 -2.12 10.19
C GLY A 85 7.77 -1.18 9.18
N VAL A 86 8.46 -0.17 9.69
CA VAL A 86 8.94 0.95 8.87
C VAL A 86 10.41 1.19 9.14
N ASP A 87 11.19 1.34 8.07
CA ASP A 87 12.56 1.82 8.09
C ASP A 87 12.62 3.29 7.63
N GLN A 88 13.82 3.87 7.61
CA GLN A 88 14.01 5.27 7.25
C GLN A 88 13.55 5.58 5.81
N MET A 89 13.76 4.65 4.85
CA MET A 89 13.32 4.83 3.47
C MET A 89 11.80 4.73 3.36
N SER A 90 11.20 3.72 3.96
CA SER A 90 9.74 3.53 3.92
C SER A 90 9.01 4.68 4.59
N MET A 91 9.55 5.25 5.69
CA MET A 91 8.95 6.41 6.34
C MET A 91 8.90 7.62 5.39
N ALA A 92 9.98 7.88 4.65
CA ALA A 92 10.04 8.96 3.68
C ALA A 92 9.02 8.76 2.53
N LEU A 93 8.88 7.53 2.03
CA LEU A 93 7.92 7.19 0.96
C LEU A 93 6.46 7.23 1.43
N LEU A 94 6.19 6.82 2.66
CA LEU A 94 4.88 6.93 3.30
C LEU A 94 4.48 8.39 3.48
N LEU A 95 5.40 9.24 3.97
CA LEU A 95 5.16 10.67 4.12
C LEU A 95 4.86 11.33 2.77
N LEU A 96 5.65 11.01 1.75
CA LEU A 96 5.43 11.49 0.39
C LEU A 96 4.04 11.07 -0.13
N THR A 97 3.70 9.79 0.00
CA THR A 97 2.42 9.24 -0.48
C THR A 97 1.23 9.93 0.20
N ASN A 98 1.29 10.08 1.52
CA ASN A 98 0.22 10.71 2.30
C ASN A 98 0.15 12.23 2.10
N PHE A 99 1.25 12.87 1.70
CA PHE A 99 1.24 14.28 1.30
C PHE A 99 0.64 14.48 -0.10
N LEU A 100 0.95 13.59 -1.05
CA LEU A 100 0.43 13.68 -2.42
C LEU A 100 -1.07 13.38 -2.49
N MET A 101 -1.57 12.44 -1.68
CA MET A 101 -2.96 12.00 -1.77
C MET A 101 -4.01 13.13 -1.62
N PRO A 102 -3.97 14.00 -0.59
CA PRO A 102 -4.92 15.11 -0.49
C PRO A 102 -4.79 16.08 -1.68
N LEU A 103 -3.58 16.30 -2.20
CA LEU A 103 -3.37 17.11 -3.40
C LEU A 103 -4.01 16.46 -4.64
N CYS A 104 -3.90 15.14 -4.79
CA CYS A 104 -4.54 14.39 -5.87
C CYS A 104 -6.08 14.49 -5.79
N ILE A 105 -6.66 14.44 -4.58
CA ILE A 105 -8.10 14.60 -4.39
C ILE A 105 -8.54 16.03 -4.75
N LEU A 106 -7.80 17.06 -4.32
CA LEU A 106 -8.08 18.45 -4.68
C LEU A 106 -7.98 18.67 -6.20
N ALA A 107 -6.96 18.12 -6.86
CA ALA A 107 -6.82 18.20 -8.31
C ALA A 107 -7.98 17.48 -9.05
N SER A 108 -8.57 16.47 -8.42
CA SER A 108 -9.67 15.68 -8.98
C SER A 108 -11.06 16.30 -8.74
N TRP A 109 -11.14 17.52 -8.20
CA TRP A 109 -12.44 18.16 -7.91
C TRP A 109 -13.26 18.48 -9.16
N SER A 110 -12.61 18.58 -10.32
CA SER A 110 -13.24 18.76 -11.63
C SER A 110 -13.89 17.49 -12.20
N ILE A 111 -13.69 16.33 -11.57
CA ILE A 111 -14.34 15.09 -12.00
C ILE A 111 -15.81 15.10 -11.61
N GLU A 112 -16.68 14.92 -12.61
CA GLU A 112 -18.13 14.84 -12.46
C GLU A 112 -18.67 13.43 -12.72
N LYS A 113 -17.94 12.62 -13.50
CA LYS A 113 -18.38 11.27 -13.86
C LYS A 113 -18.06 10.28 -12.74
N GLN A 114 -19.11 9.67 -12.17
CA GLN A 114 -18.99 8.57 -11.19
C GLN A 114 -18.03 8.89 -10.03
N VAL A 115 -18.18 10.08 -9.45
CA VAL A 115 -17.29 10.63 -8.40
C VAL A 115 -17.07 9.65 -7.25
N SER A 116 -18.13 8.97 -6.80
CA SER A 116 -18.01 7.99 -5.71
C SER A 116 -17.08 6.82 -6.03
N ALA A 117 -17.18 6.25 -7.24
CA ALA A 117 -16.29 5.16 -7.64
C ALA A 117 -14.84 5.64 -7.75
N TYR A 118 -14.63 6.83 -8.32
CA TYR A 118 -13.30 7.42 -8.43
C TYR A 118 -12.64 7.64 -7.06
N MET A 119 -13.36 8.25 -6.12
CA MET A 119 -12.84 8.55 -4.78
C MET A 119 -12.58 7.27 -3.96
N MET A 120 -13.45 6.26 -4.06
CA MET A 120 -13.21 4.95 -3.42
C MET A 120 -11.95 4.27 -3.96
N LEU A 121 -11.73 4.31 -5.28
CA LEU A 121 -10.54 3.72 -5.90
C LEU A 121 -9.25 4.45 -5.49
N PHE A 122 -9.29 5.79 -5.37
CA PHE A 122 -8.15 6.57 -4.87
C PHE A 122 -7.81 6.23 -3.41
N LEU A 123 -8.82 6.11 -2.55
CA LEU A 123 -8.61 5.71 -1.15
C LEU A 123 -8.10 4.25 -1.04
N ALA A 124 -8.66 3.33 -1.84
CA ALA A 124 -8.17 1.95 -1.90
C ALA A 124 -6.72 1.89 -2.39
N LEU A 125 -6.38 2.68 -3.40
CA LEU A 125 -5.02 2.81 -3.91
C LEU A 125 -4.07 3.31 -2.81
N GLN A 126 -4.46 4.33 -2.03
CA GLN A 126 -3.67 4.82 -0.90
C GLN A 126 -3.41 3.73 0.13
N THR A 127 -4.42 2.95 0.52
CA THR A 127 -4.25 1.83 1.47
C THR A 127 -3.26 0.80 0.95
N LEU A 128 -3.40 0.38 -0.32
CA LEU A 128 -2.55 -0.65 -0.89
C LEU A 128 -1.09 -0.17 -1.02
N MET A 129 -0.87 1.08 -1.45
CA MET A 129 0.46 1.67 -1.53
C MET A 129 1.13 1.77 -0.15
N GLN A 130 0.38 2.18 0.88
CA GLN A 130 0.91 2.22 2.25
C GLN A 130 1.27 0.81 2.75
N GLY A 131 0.44 -0.20 2.43
CA GLY A 131 0.70 -1.60 2.74
C GLY A 131 1.99 -2.11 2.08
N VAL A 132 2.27 -1.74 0.83
CA VAL A 132 3.52 -2.11 0.13
C VAL A 132 4.76 -1.58 0.86
N PHE A 133 4.73 -0.35 1.36
CA PHE A 133 5.88 0.24 2.07
C PHE A 133 6.01 -0.25 3.52
N ALA A 134 4.91 -0.65 4.15
CA ALA A 134 4.92 -1.13 5.53
C ALA A 134 5.16 -2.64 5.66
N ALA A 135 4.98 -3.43 4.59
CA ALA A 135 5.06 -4.88 4.65
C ALA A 135 6.50 -5.38 4.88
N MET A 136 6.70 -6.16 5.95
CA MET A 136 7.97 -6.82 6.28
C MET A 136 7.96 -8.33 5.97
N ASP A 137 6.84 -8.86 5.49
CA ASP A 137 6.70 -10.22 4.99
C ASP A 137 6.59 -10.21 3.46
N ILE A 138 7.35 -11.08 2.78
CA ILE A 138 7.40 -11.13 1.31
C ILE A 138 6.06 -11.48 0.66
N VAL A 139 5.25 -12.32 1.32
CA VAL A 139 3.92 -12.72 0.81
C VAL A 139 2.95 -11.56 1.00
N LEU A 140 2.99 -10.92 2.17
CA LEU A 140 2.17 -9.74 2.45
C LEU A 140 2.50 -8.58 1.48
N PHE A 141 3.79 -8.34 1.24
CA PHE A 141 4.28 -7.38 0.26
C PHE A 141 3.72 -7.68 -1.14
N TYR A 142 3.80 -8.94 -1.60
CA TYR A 142 3.29 -9.35 -2.90
C TYR A 142 1.77 -9.13 -3.02
N VAL A 143 1.01 -9.44 -1.97
CA VAL A 143 -0.45 -9.24 -1.96
C VAL A 143 -0.82 -7.76 -2.07
N PHE A 144 -0.16 -6.87 -1.33
CA PHE A 144 -0.40 -5.43 -1.46
C PHE A 144 0.04 -4.89 -2.82
N PHE A 145 1.16 -5.38 -3.35
CA PHE A 145 1.71 -4.97 -4.64
C PHE A 145 0.76 -5.34 -5.79
N GLU A 146 0.31 -6.59 -5.86
CA GLU A 146 -0.67 -7.06 -6.84
C GLU A 146 -2.03 -6.41 -6.63
N GLY A 147 -2.46 -6.27 -5.38
CA GLY A 147 -3.73 -5.63 -5.04
C GLY A 147 -3.80 -4.20 -5.58
N GLY A 148 -2.68 -3.45 -5.51
CA GLY A 148 -2.56 -2.09 -6.04
C GLY A 148 -2.83 -1.98 -7.54
N LEU A 149 -2.62 -3.05 -8.31
CA LEU A 149 -2.89 -3.05 -9.75
C LEU A 149 -4.38 -2.94 -10.08
N ILE A 150 -5.26 -3.46 -9.21
CA ILE A 150 -6.71 -3.48 -9.46
C ILE A 150 -7.27 -2.04 -9.49
N PRO A 151 -7.06 -1.17 -8.48
CA PRO A 151 -7.53 0.21 -8.56
C PRO A 151 -6.89 1.00 -9.69
N MET A 152 -5.58 0.83 -9.93
CA MET A 152 -4.89 1.53 -11.01
C MET A 152 -5.46 1.16 -12.38
N PHE A 153 -5.71 -0.13 -12.64
CA PHE A 153 -6.30 -0.61 -13.89
C PHE A 153 -7.67 0.04 -14.14
N ILE A 154 -8.53 0.09 -13.13
CA ILE A 154 -9.88 0.68 -13.26
C ILE A 154 -9.80 2.19 -13.45
N LEU A 155 -8.93 2.88 -12.69
CA LEU A 155 -8.74 4.34 -12.82
C LEU A 155 -8.30 4.72 -14.24
N ILE A 156 -7.29 4.03 -14.77
CA ILE A 156 -6.80 4.25 -16.14
C ILE A 156 -7.90 3.89 -17.15
N GLY A 157 -8.58 2.75 -16.99
CA GLY A 157 -9.56 2.25 -17.96
C GLY A 157 -10.82 3.10 -18.08
N VAL A 158 -11.29 3.72 -16.99
CA VAL A 158 -12.55 4.49 -16.97
C VAL A 158 -12.32 6.00 -17.09
N TRP A 159 -11.35 6.56 -16.37
CA TRP A 159 -11.07 8.01 -16.33
C TRP A 159 -9.81 8.43 -17.08
N GLY A 160 -9.05 7.49 -17.65
CA GLY A 160 -7.91 7.79 -18.50
C GLY A 160 -8.28 8.51 -19.80
N GLY A 161 -7.24 9.01 -20.50
CA GLY A 161 -7.39 9.79 -21.72
C GLY A 161 -7.75 8.98 -22.98
N LYS A 162 -7.23 9.42 -24.14
CA LYS A 162 -7.46 8.73 -25.43
C LYS A 162 -6.88 7.31 -25.37
N ASN A 163 -7.57 6.34 -25.97
CA ASN A 163 -7.18 4.92 -25.97
C ASN A 163 -7.00 4.29 -24.57
N ARG A 164 -7.73 4.80 -23.55
CA ARG A 164 -7.68 4.35 -22.15
C ARG A 164 -7.74 2.84 -21.94
N VAL A 165 -8.59 2.12 -22.69
CA VAL A 165 -8.72 0.66 -22.57
C VAL A 165 -7.42 -0.02 -22.97
N TYR A 166 -6.85 0.36 -24.11
CA TYR A 166 -5.57 -0.17 -24.57
C TYR A 166 -4.42 0.16 -23.62
N ALA A 167 -4.39 1.39 -23.09
CA ALA A 167 -3.42 1.81 -22.08
C ALA A 167 -3.54 0.99 -20.78
N ALA A 168 -4.76 0.78 -20.27
CA ALA A 168 -5.00 0.00 -19.05
C ALA A 168 -4.56 -1.46 -19.20
N PHE A 169 -4.91 -2.12 -20.31
CA PHE A 169 -4.48 -3.50 -20.57
C PHE A 169 -2.96 -3.62 -20.71
N LYS A 170 -2.32 -2.68 -21.39
CA LYS A 170 -0.86 -2.65 -21.46
C LYS A 170 -0.22 -2.48 -20.09
N PHE A 171 -0.65 -1.47 -19.33
CA PHE A 171 -0.15 -1.23 -17.98
C PHE A 171 -0.23 -2.50 -17.14
N PHE A 172 -1.42 -3.10 -17.07
CA PHE A 172 -1.64 -4.33 -16.31
C PHE A 172 -0.79 -5.51 -16.79
N LEU A 173 -0.68 -5.74 -18.11
CA LEU A 173 0.08 -6.86 -18.63
C LEU A 173 1.59 -6.70 -18.41
N TYR A 174 2.13 -5.49 -18.59
CA TYR A 174 3.55 -5.22 -18.34
C TYR A 174 3.88 -5.37 -16.85
N THR A 175 3.01 -4.91 -15.95
CA THR A 175 3.21 -5.07 -14.50
C THR A 175 3.05 -6.51 -14.05
N LEU A 176 2.06 -7.24 -14.57
CA LEU A 176 1.79 -8.63 -14.21
C LEU A 176 2.94 -9.56 -14.63
N ILE A 177 3.51 -9.36 -15.81
CA ILE A 177 4.66 -10.17 -16.26
C ILE A 177 5.86 -9.94 -15.33
N GLY A 178 6.14 -8.69 -14.98
CA GLY A 178 7.20 -8.37 -14.03
C GLY A 178 6.96 -8.95 -12.64
N SER A 179 5.71 -8.91 -12.18
CA SER A 179 5.35 -9.38 -10.84
C SER A 179 5.34 -10.89 -10.70
N VAL A 180 4.95 -11.64 -11.73
CA VAL A 180 5.06 -13.11 -11.74
C VAL A 180 6.53 -13.53 -11.67
N LEU A 181 7.42 -12.84 -12.39
CA LEU A 181 8.86 -13.09 -12.28
C LEU A 181 9.38 -12.79 -10.87
N MET A 182 8.91 -11.69 -10.27
CA MET A 182 9.21 -11.36 -8.88
C MET A 182 8.69 -12.44 -7.91
N LEU A 183 7.48 -12.96 -8.11
CA LEU A 183 6.90 -14.02 -7.27
C LEU A 183 7.77 -15.27 -7.27
N VAL A 184 8.26 -15.69 -8.44
CA VAL A 184 9.18 -16.84 -8.55
C VAL A 184 10.44 -16.59 -7.71
N ALA A 185 11.03 -15.39 -7.79
CA ALA A 185 12.20 -15.04 -6.98
C ALA A 185 11.89 -15.04 -5.47
N LEU A 186 10.75 -14.48 -5.05
CA LEU A 186 10.32 -14.47 -3.64
C LEU A 186 10.15 -15.90 -3.10
N ILE A 187 9.51 -16.80 -3.86
CA ILE A 187 9.33 -18.19 -3.47
C ILE A 187 10.67 -18.90 -3.31
N LEU A 188 11.61 -18.71 -4.26
CA LEU A 188 12.94 -19.31 -4.17
C LEU A 188 13.69 -18.82 -2.92
N MET A 189 13.66 -17.52 -2.64
CA MET A 189 14.27 -16.97 -1.42
C MET A 189 13.62 -17.52 -0.15
N ALA A 190 12.29 -17.63 -0.12
CA ALA A 190 11.55 -18.18 1.01
C ALA A 190 11.94 -19.63 1.31
N ILE A 191 12.08 -20.46 0.27
CA ILE A 191 12.49 -21.87 0.41
C ILE A 191 13.93 -21.97 0.91
N MET A 192 14.83 -21.13 0.39
CA MET A 192 16.24 -21.13 0.78
C MET A 192 16.44 -20.68 2.24
N ALA A 193 15.76 -19.62 2.65
CA ALA A 193 15.86 -19.06 3.99
C ALA A 193 14.94 -19.75 5.02
N LYS A 194 13.99 -20.58 4.56
CA LYS A 194 12.93 -21.23 5.36
C LYS A 194 12.07 -20.25 6.18
N THR A 195 11.97 -19.01 5.73
CA THR A 195 11.20 -17.93 6.37
C THR A 195 10.68 -16.97 5.32
N THR A 196 9.57 -16.30 5.62
CA THR A 196 8.94 -15.26 4.78
C THR A 196 9.25 -13.84 5.27
N SER A 197 9.92 -13.72 6.42
CA SER A 197 10.29 -12.46 7.07
C SER A 197 11.50 -11.81 6.39
N ILE A 198 11.33 -10.59 5.87
CA ILE A 198 12.39 -9.83 5.17
C ILE A 198 13.64 -9.61 6.04
N PRO A 199 13.54 -9.23 7.34
CA PRO A 199 14.72 -9.10 8.19
C PRO A 199 15.53 -10.37 8.32
N GLU A 200 14.86 -11.53 8.41
CA GLU A 200 15.52 -12.83 8.58
C GLU A 200 16.20 -13.28 7.29
N ILE A 201 15.55 -13.08 6.14
CA ILE A 201 16.15 -13.31 4.82
C ILE A 201 17.39 -12.43 4.64
N THR A 202 17.32 -11.17 5.07
CA THR A 202 18.44 -10.22 4.99
C THR A 202 19.61 -10.66 5.87
N ALA A 203 19.33 -11.11 7.10
CA ALA A 203 20.34 -11.65 8.01
C ALA A 203 21.00 -12.93 7.44
N PHE A 204 20.22 -13.83 6.85
CA PHE A 204 20.72 -15.03 6.18
C PHE A 204 21.65 -14.68 5.00
N ALA A 205 21.27 -13.71 4.17
CA ALA A 205 22.08 -13.26 3.05
C ALA A 205 23.41 -12.62 3.51
N GLN A 206 23.40 -11.87 4.63
CA GLN A 206 24.60 -11.26 5.20
C GLN A 206 25.58 -12.33 5.72
N GLN A 207 25.08 -13.38 6.39
CA GLN A 207 25.92 -14.49 6.87
C GLN A 207 26.61 -15.23 5.71
N GLY A 208 25.91 -15.47 4.59
CA GLY A 208 26.51 -16.08 3.40
C GLY A 208 27.63 -15.24 2.77
N ARG A 209 27.59 -13.90 2.95
CA ARG A 209 28.61 -12.96 2.45
C ARG A 209 29.85 -12.88 3.35
N SER A 210 29.71 -13.20 4.63
CA SER A 210 30.78 -13.15 5.64
C SER A 210 31.69 -14.39 5.62
N THR A 211 31.29 -15.49 4.98
CA THR A 211 32.15 -16.67 4.77
C THR A 211 33.17 -16.40 3.65
N PRO A 212 34.49 -16.26 3.94
CA PRO A 212 35.53 -16.00 2.94
C PRO A 212 35.83 -17.21 2.02
N GLY A 213 34.97 -18.24 2.01
CA GLY A 213 35.16 -19.50 1.28
C GLY A 213 34.33 -19.65 0.00
N CYS A 214 33.37 -18.76 -0.26
CA CYS A 214 32.54 -18.83 -1.47
C CYS A 214 33.05 -17.92 -2.60
N ARG A 215 34.37 -17.78 -2.72
CA ARG A 215 35.02 -17.30 -3.95
C ARG A 215 35.25 -18.53 -4.82
N MET A 216 34.36 -18.74 -5.78
CA MET A 216 34.52 -19.64 -6.94
C MET A 216 35.27 -20.96 -6.65
N ARG A 217 34.52 -22.02 -6.38
CA ARG A 217 34.90 -23.33 -6.91
C ARG A 217 33.94 -23.70 -8.02
N THR A 218 34.44 -23.42 -9.23
CA THR A 218 34.10 -23.98 -10.56
C THR A 218 32.64 -23.96 -10.97
#